data_AF-K9P6V7-F1
#
_entry.id   AF-K9P6V7-F1
#
_cell.length_a   1.000
_cell.length_b   1.000
_cell.length_c   1.000
_cell.angle_alpha   90.00
_cell.angle_beta   90.00
_cell.angle_gamma   90.00
#
_symmetry.space_group_name_H-M   'P 1'
#
loop_
_entity.id
_entity.type
_entity.pdbx_description
1 polymer ?
#
loop_
_entity_poly.entity_id
_entity_poly.type
_entity_poly.pdbx_seq_one_letter_code
_entity_poly.pdbx_strand_id
1 'polypeptide(L)'
;MKRRLTLHFPSEAVHQPITYRLAVDFDIAAKILRAQIAPNQSGTMVVELSGDIDELDAAEDWLEGQGLGLNRAPGEIRIDPERCVDCGICSSVCPSGALHYTPVSQRLHFEASRCLVCEQCIPSCPLEAITLVLQP
;
A
#
# COMPACT_ATOMS: atom_id res chain seq x y z
N MET A 1 -0.93 -17.84 8.08
CA MET A 1 0.13 -16.82 8.13
C MET A 1 -0.34 -15.52 7.47
N LYS A 2 0.43 -14.43 7.54
CA LYS A 2 0.12 -13.15 6.90
C LYS A 2 1.30 -12.65 6.08
N ARG A 3 1.04 -12.12 4.89
CA ARG A 3 2.05 -11.51 4.00
C ARG A 3 1.52 -10.20 3.45
N ARG A 4 2.37 -9.18 3.44
CA ARG A 4 2.03 -7.88 2.85
C ARG A 4 2.72 -7.78 1.51
N LEU A 5 1.95 -7.43 0.49
CA LEU A 5 2.43 -7.31 -0.88
C LEU A 5 1.94 -5.99 -1.49
N THR A 6 2.77 -5.39 -2.31
CA THR A 6 2.35 -4.37 -3.26
C THR A 6 2.28 -5.01 -4.65
N LEU A 7 1.07 -5.13 -5.17
CA LEU A 7 0.78 -5.67 -6.50
C LEU A 7 0.73 -4.53 -7.51
N HIS A 8 1.51 -4.65 -8.57
CA HIS A 8 1.53 -3.74 -9.72
C HIS A 8 0.79 -4.39 -10.87
N PHE A 9 -0.29 -3.75 -11.30
CA PHE A 9 -1.15 -4.21 -12.37
C PHE A 9 -0.70 -3.56 -13.67
N PRO A 10 -0.20 -4.31 -14.66
CA PRO A 10 -0.12 -3.77 -16.02
C PRO A 10 -1.53 -3.58 -16.59
N SER A 11 -1.65 -2.77 -17.64
CA SER A 11 -2.94 -2.38 -18.24
C SER A 11 -3.84 -3.57 -18.61
N GLU A 12 -3.24 -4.67 -19.07
CA GLU A 12 -3.89 -5.90 -19.51
C GLU A 12 -4.43 -6.77 -18.35
N ALA A 13 -3.85 -6.63 -17.15
CA ALA A 13 -4.24 -7.43 -15.98
C ALA A 13 -5.33 -6.76 -15.14
N VAL A 14 -5.69 -5.50 -15.41
CA VAL A 14 -6.68 -4.71 -14.65
C VAL A 14 -8.07 -5.37 -14.61
N HIS A 15 -8.43 -6.14 -15.63
CA HIS A 15 -9.73 -6.79 -15.73
C HIS A 15 -9.82 -8.13 -14.98
N GLN A 16 -8.70 -8.63 -14.46
CA GLN A 16 -8.66 -9.94 -13.82
C GLN A 16 -9.23 -9.87 -12.39
N PRO A 17 -10.08 -10.83 -11.98
CA PRO A 17 -10.72 -10.82 -10.66
C PRO A 17 -9.79 -11.39 -9.58
N ILE A 18 -8.64 -10.74 -9.36
CA ILE A 18 -7.54 -11.26 -8.53
C ILE A 18 -7.99 -11.64 -7.12
N THR A 19 -8.70 -10.76 -6.42
CA THR A 19 -9.13 -11.02 -5.03
C THR A 19 -10.11 -12.17 -4.91
N TYR A 20 -10.99 -12.33 -5.90
CA TYR A 20 -11.92 -13.46 -5.94
C TYR A 20 -11.17 -14.78 -6.17
N ARG A 21 -10.18 -14.80 -7.07
CA ARG A 21 -9.38 -15.99 -7.36
C ARG A 21 -8.51 -16.41 -6.18
N LEU A 22 -7.90 -15.45 -5.49
CA LEU A 22 -7.19 -15.71 -4.23
C LEU A 22 -8.09 -16.40 -3.20
N ALA A 23 -9.33 -15.95 -3.05
CA ALA A 23 -10.26 -16.54 -2.08
C ALA A 23 -10.77 -17.92 -2.49
N VAL A 24 -11.14 -18.11 -3.77
CA VAL A 24 -11.80 -19.35 -4.22
C VAL A 24 -10.81 -20.45 -4.54
N ASP A 25 -9.69 -20.11 -5.17
CA ASP A 25 -8.76 -21.10 -5.70
C ASP A 25 -7.66 -21.45 -4.68
N PHE A 26 -7.41 -20.59 -3.68
CA PHE A 26 -6.32 -20.75 -2.70
C PHE A 26 -6.74 -20.60 -1.23
N ASP A 27 -8.03 -20.38 -0.93
CA ASP A 27 -8.54 -20.09 0.43
C ASP A 27 -7.80 -18.92 1.12
N ILE A 28 -7.35 -17.92 0.34
CA ILE A 28 -6.64 -16.75 0.85
C ILE A 28 -7.59 -15.56 1.00
N ALA A 29 -7.64 -15.02 2.21
CA ALA A 29 -8.29 -13.73 2.45
C ALA A 29 -7.36 -12.58 2.03
N ALA A 30 -7.86 -11.71 1.15
CA ALA A 30 -7.16 -10.52 0.67
C ALA A 30 -7.72 -9.25 1.33
N LYS A 31 -6.99 -8.72 2.31
CA LYS A 31 -7.33 -7.44 2.95
C LYS A 31 -6.67 -6.29 2.21
N ILE A 32 -7.44 -5.57 1.39
CA ILE A 32 -6.96 -4.41 0.63
C ILE A 32 -6.72 -3.22 1.57
N LEU A 33 -5.50 -2.70 1.60
CA LEU A 33 -5.12 -1.49 2.35
C LEU A 33 -5.21 -0.23 1.48
N ARG A 34 -4.85 -0.34 0.20
CA ARG A 34 -5.05 0.67 -0.84
C ARG A 34 -5.19 -0.03 -2.19
N ALA A 35 -6.05 0.48 -3.06
CA ALA A 35 -6.04 0.15 -4.47
C ALA A 35 -6.23 1.42 -5.31
N GLN A 36 -5.39 1.58 -6.32
CA GLN A 36 -5.54 2.56 -7.39
C GLN A 36 -5.44 1.79 -8.69
N ILE A 37 -6.60 1.40 -9.22
CA ILE A 37 -6.72 0.56 -10.40
C ILE A 37 -7.77 1.22 -11.30
N ALA A 38 -7.39 1.52 -12.54
CA ALA A 38 -8.25 2.17 -13.52
C ALA A 38 -8.11 1.50 -14.88
N PRO A 39 -9.17 1.45 -15.71
CA PRO A 39 -9.11 0.86 -17.05
C PRO A 39 -8.03 1.54 -17.91
N ASN A 40 -7.31 0.74 -18.71
CA ASN A 40 -6.27 1.20 -19.63
C ASN A 40 -5.08 1.92 -18.98
N GLN A 41 -4.85 1.73 -17.67
CA GLN A 41 -3.74 2.33 -16.94
C GLN A 41 -3.07 1.28 -16.06
N SER A 42 -1.78 1.46 -15.76
CA SER A 42 -1.11 0.66 -14.75
C SER A 42 -1.70 0.98 -13.37
N GLY A 43 -1.99 -0.04 -12.58
CA GLY A 43 -2.56 0.11 -11.25
C GLY A 43 -1.62 -0.37 -10.14
N THR A 44 -1.92 0.01 -8.91
CA THR A 44 -1.23 -0.49 -7.71
C THR A 44 -2.24 -0.89 -6.66
N MET A 45 -2.01 -2.04 -6.01
CA MET A 45 -2.78 -2.51 -4.87
C MET A 45 -1.85 -2.93 -3.73
N VAL A 46 -1.98 -2.28 -2.60
CA VAL A 46 -1.33 -2.67 -1.35
C VAL A 46 -2.29 -3.58 -0.59
N VAL A 47 -1.89 -4.83 -0.35
CA VAL A 47 -2.75 -5.88 0.21
C VAL A 47 -2.03 -6.66 1.31
N GLU A 48 -2.76 -7.00 2.36
CA GLU A 48 -2.37 -8.02 3.33
C GLU A 48 -3.10 -9.33 2.99
N LEU A 49 -2.36 -10.34 2.57
CA LEU A 49 -2.87 -11.69 2.33
C LEU A 49 -2.76 -12.51 3.60
N SER A 50 -3.78 -13.32 3.88
CA SER A 50 -3.77 -14.28 4.98
C SER A 50 -4.36 -15.62 4.56
N GLY A 51 -3.60 -16.69 4.80
CA GLY A 51 -3.95 -18.07 4.48
C GLY A 51 -2.86 -19.02 4.98
N ASP A 52 -2.93 -20.29 4.62
CA ASP A 52 -1.86 -21.25 4.89
C ASP A 52 -0.59 -20.94 4.09
N ILE A 53 0.57 -21.39 4.58
CA ILE A 53 1.86 -21.03 3.98
C ILE A 53 2.00 -21.55 2.55
N ASP A 54 1.60 -22.81 2.32
CA ASP A 54 1.69 -23.47 1.01
C ASP A 54 0.76 -22.81 -0.01
N GLU A 55 -0.45 -22.44 0.42
CA GLU A 55 -1.41 -21.69 -0.39
C GLU A 55 -0.90 -20.30 -0.74
N LEU A 56 -0.29 -19.59 0.22
CA LEU A 56 0.31 -18.27 -0.01
C LEU A 56 1.44 -18.33 -1.04
N ASP A 57 2.29 -19.34 -0.97
CA ASP A 57 3.36 -19.55 -1.96
C ASP A 57 2.78 -19.85 -3.35
N ALA A 58 1.82 -20.77 -3.45
CA ALA A 58 1.15 -21.10 -4.72
C ALA A 58 0.40 -19.90 -5.32
N ALA A 59 -0.21 -19.07 -4.49
CA ALA A 59 -0.90 -17.88 -4.92
C ALA A 59 0.05 -16.78 -5.41
N GLU A 60 1.20 -16.58 -4.76
CA GLU A 60 2.22 -15.63 -5.24
C GLU A 60 2.76 -16.05 -6.62
N ASP A 61 3.07 -17.33 -6.82
CA ASP A 61 3.48 -17.88 -8.12
C ASP A 61 2.40 -17.67 -9.18
N TRP A 62 1.13 -17.91 -8.82
CA TRP A 62 0.00 -17.67 -9.71
C TRP A 62 -0.14 -16.19 -10.07
N LEU A 63 -0.01 -15.27 -9.11
CA LEU A 63 -0.09 -13.83 -9.34
C LEU A 63 1.00 -13.36 -10.30
N GLU A 64 2.25 -13.81 -10.14
CA GLU A 64 3.34 -13.54 -11.08
C GLU A 64 3.05 -14.15 -12.46
N GLY A 65 2.50 -15.37 -12.51
CA GLY A 65 2.02 -16.02 -13.73
C GLY A 65 0.90 -15.27 -14.46
N GLN A 66 0.13 -14.43 -13.75
CA GLN A 66 -0.84 -13.51 -14.35
C GLN A 66 -0.21 -12.24 -14.95
N GLY A 67 1.10 -12.04 -14.78
CA GLY A 67 1.83 -10.86 -15.21
C GLY A 67 1.82 -9.71 -14.21
N LEU A 68 1.41 -9.94 -12.96
CA LEU A 68 1.45 -8.92 -11.91
C LEU A 68 2.88 -8.76 -11.38
N GLY A 69 3.30 -7.51 -11.15
CA GLY A 69 4.55 -7.20 -10.48
C GLY A 69 4.39 -7.25 -8.96
N LEU A 70 5.09 -8.16 -8.28
CA LEU A 70 5.00 -8.31 -6.82
C LEU A 70 6.18 -7.65 -6.11
N ASN A 71 5.89 -6.76 -5.16
CA ASN A 71 6.88 -6.28 -4.20
C ASN A 71 6.54 -6.81 -2.80
N ARG A 72 7.51 -7.52 -2.21
CA ARG A 72 7.42 -8.23 -0.93
C ARG A 72 8.09 -7.46 0.22
N ALA A 73 8.88 -6.43 -0.09
CA ALA A 73 9.65 -5.72 0.90
C ALA A 73 8.70 -4.90 1.80
N PRO A 74 8.76 -5.08 3.13
CA PRO A 74 8.05 -4.18 4.04
C PRO A 74 8.62 -2.77 3.85
N GLY A 75 7.77 -1.86 3.41
CA GLY A 75 8.11 -0.46 3.29
C GLY A 75 7.78 0.30 4.57
N GLU A 76 8.49 1.39 4.80
CA GLU A 76 8.16 2.40 5.80
C GLU A 76 7.90 3.74 5.13
N ILE A 77 6.96 4.50 5.69
CA ILE A 77 6.77 5.89 5.29
C ILE A 77 7.78 6.74 6.04
N ARG A 78 8.56 7.53 5.30
CA ARG A 78 9.51 8.50 5.84
C ARG A 78 9.11 9.91 5.43
N ILE A 79 9.17 10.83 6.39
CA ILE A 79 8.97 12.27 6.18
C ILE A 79 10.32 12.98 6.26
N ASP A 80 10.66 13.72 5.23
CA ASP A 80 11.83 14.59 5.18
C ASP A 80 11.55 15.88 5.97
N PRO A 81 12.24 16.10 7.11
CA PRO A 81 12.00 17.28 7.95
C PRO A 81 12.52 18.58 7.32
N GLU A 82 13.42 18.53 6.33
CA GLU A 82 13.93 19.73 5.66
C GLU A 82 12.95 20.23 4.58
N ARG A 83 12.17 19.31 3.99
CA ARG A 83 11.15 19.63 2.97
C ARG A 83 9.76 19.82 3.56
N CYS A 84 9.44 19.18 4.69
CA CYS A 84 8.11 19.26 5.28
C CYS A 84 7.89 20.63 5.94
N VAL A 85 6.78 21.28 5.61
CA VAL A 85 6.38 22.58 6.19
C VAL A 85 5.16 22.47 7.11
N ASP A 86 4.88 21.27 7.62
CA ASP A 86 3.77 21.01 8.54
C ASP A 86 2.36 21.40 8.00
N CYS A 87 2.16 21.49 6.68
CA CYS A 87 0.89 21.96 6.11
C CYS A 87 -0.34 21.08 6.42
N GLY A 88 -0.14 19.86 6.92
CA GLY A 88 -1.21 18.97 7.36
C GLY A 88 -2.03 18.28 6.26
N ILE A 89 -1.79 18.55 4.97
CA ILE A 89 -2.57 17.96 3.86
C ILE A 89 -2.56 16.43 3.92
N CYS A 90 -1.41 15.82 4.18
CA CYS A 90 -1.28 14.37 4.24
C CYS A 90 -2.10 13.72 5.39
N SER A 91 -2.48 14.48 6.42
CA SER A 91 -3.34 13.98 7.50
C SER A 91 -4.79 13.72 7.04
N SER A 92 -5.30 14.48 6.06
CA SER A 92 -6.66 14.29 5.55
C SER A 92 -6.84 13.01 4.73
N VAL A 93 -5.74 12.49 4.17
CA VAL A 93 -5.71 11.25 3.39
C VAL A 93 -5.18 10.05 4.19
N CYS A 94 -4.87 10.22 5.48
CA CYS A 94 -4.32 9.14 6.31
C CYS A 94 -5.43 8.32 6.97
N PRO A 95 -5.79 7.13 6.45
CA PRO A 95 -6.93 6.37 6.96
C PRO A 95 -6.72 5.84 8.38
N SER A 96 -5.48 5.61 8.81
CA SER A 96 -5.17 5.11 10.15
C SER A 96 -4.98 6.21 11.20
N GLY A 97 -4.97 7.47 10.77
CA GLY A 97 -4.62 8.61 11.62
C GLY A 97 -3.16 8.59 12.11
N ALA A 98 -2.27 7.82 11.46
CA ALA A 98 -0.84 7.86 11.74
C ALA A 98 -0.25 9.26 11.49
N LEU A 99 -0.77 9.97 10.49
CA LEU A 99 -0.51 11.38 10.25
C LEU A 99 -1.67 12.19 10.83
N HIS A 100 -1.38 13.09 11.77
CA HIS A 100 -2.38 13.98 12.35
C HIS A 100 -1.80 15.38 12.51
N TYR A 101 -2.62 16.39 12.21
CA TYR A 101 -2.23 17.80 12.33
C TYR A 101 -2.85 18.41 13.59
N THR A 102 -2.04 19.10 14.39
CA THR A 102 -2.48 19.81 15.59
C THR A 102 -2.61 21.30 15.27
N PRO A 103 -3.83 21.86 15.16
CA PRO A 103 -4.01 23.25 14.74
C PRO A 103 -3.42 24.28 15.70
N VAL A 104 -3.41 23.98 17.01
CA VAL A 104 -2.91 24.89 18.05
C VAL A 104 -1.40 25.09 17.94
N SER A 105 -0.65 24.01 17.76
CA SER A 105 0.81 24.06 17.60
C SER A 105 1.25 24.20 16.15
N GLN A 106 0.31 24.14 15.20
CA GLN A 106 0.55 24.13 13.75
C GLN A 106 1.61 23.11 13.33
N ARG A 107 1.49 21.88 13.86
CA ARG A 107 2.46 20.81 13.60
C ARG A 107 1.79 19.57 13.04
N LEU A 108 2.47 18.95 12.09
CA LEU A 108 2.19 17.59 11.65
C LEU A 108 2.89 16.62 12.60
N HIS A 109 2.16 15.60 13.02
CA HIS A 109 2.68 14.51 13.82
C HIS A 109 2.57 13.21 13.04
N PHE A 110 3.62 12.40 13.10
CA PHE A 110 3.67 11.09 12.47
C PHE A 110 3.94 10.00 13.50
N GLU A 111 2.97 9.10 13.64
CA GLU A 111 3.02 7.94 14.54
C GLU A 111 3.20 6.67 13.72
N ALA A 112 4.46 6.29 13.47
CA ALA A 112 4.84 5.19 12.59
C ALA A 112 4.21 3.84 12.97
N SER A 113 4.01 3.59 14.27
CA SER A 113 3.38 2.37 14.81
C SER A 113 1.94 2.17 14.31
N ARG A 114 1.25 3.25 13.91
CA ARG A 114 -0.12 3.20 13.36
C ARG A 114 -0.13 3.27 11.83
N CYS A 115 1.02 3.44 11.20
CA CYS A 115 1.10 3.59 9.75
C CYS A 115 0.77 2.25 9.08
N LEU A 116 -0.27 2.24 8.25
CA LEU A 116 -0.60 1.07 7.44
C LEU A 116 0.28 0.94 6.19
N VAL A 117 1.21 1.89 5.97
CA VAL A 117 2.04 1.96 4.75
C VAL A 117 1.17 1.87 3.49
N CYS A 118 0.01 2.53 3.54
CA CYS A 118 -0.92 2.53 2.42
C CYS A 118 -0.49 3.48 1.30
N GLU A 119 0.58 4.26 1.49
CA GLU A 119 1.18 5.18 0.50
C GLU A 119 0.31 6.35 0.03
N GLN A 120 -0.93 6.51 0.52
CA GLN A 120 -1.84 7.61 0.12
C GLN A 120 -1.27 9.00 0.42
N CYS A 121 -0.40 9.11 1.44
CA CYS A 121 0.25 10.35 1.82
C CYS A 121 1.35 10.80 0.85
N ILE A 122 1.91 9.90 0.05
CA ILE A 122 3.00 10.21 -0.89
C ILE A 122 2.51 11.17 -1.99
N PRO A 123 1.49 10.82 -2.80
CA PRO A 123 1.03 11.70 -3.88
C PRO A 123 0.28 12.95 -3.37
N SER A 124 -0.15 12.99 -2.11
CA SER A 124 -0.83 14.17 -1.54
C SER A 124 0.13 15.24 -1.02
N CYS A 125 1.42 14.95 -0.90
CA CYS A 125 2.41 15.91 -0.43
C CYS A 125 2.87 16.82 -1.58
N PRO A 126 2.48 18.11 -1.61
CA PRO A 126 2.88 19.01 -2.70
C PRO A 126 4.37 19.35 -2.69
N LEU A 127 5.06 19.12 -1.57
CA LEU A 127 6.50 19.32 -1.42
C LEU A 127 7.29 18.04 -1.61
N GLU A 128 6.63 16.92 -1.92
CA GLU A 128 7.20 15.57 -2.03
C GLU A 128 8.12 15.18 -0.85
N ALA A 129 7.77 15.67 0.34
CA ALA A 129 8.50 15.40 1.58
C ALA A 129 8.24 13.99 2.13
N ILE A 130 7.34 13.21 1.52
CA ILE A 130 6.91 11.90 2.01
C ILE A 130 7.32 10.83 1.01
N THR A 131 8.05 9.82 1.46
CA THR A 131 8.59 8.75 0.61
C THR A 131 8.36 7.37 1.22
N LEU A 132 8.29 6.35 0.36
CA LEU A 132 8.38 4.95 0.76
C LEU A 132 9.86 4.55 0.81
N VAL A 133 10.33 4.05 1.94
CA VAL A 133 11.64 3.43 2.08
C VAL A 133 11.43 1.94 2.22
N LEU A 134 11.96 1.16 1.29
CA LEU A 134 11.94 -0.30 1.40
C LEU A 134 12.98 -0.71 2.46
N GLN A 135 12.58 -1.54 3.42
CA GLN A 135 13.54 -2.18 4.30
C GLN A 135 14.33 -3.24 3.48
N PRO A 136 15.67 -3.30 3.63
CA PRO A 136 16.50 -4.28 2.96
C PRO A 136 16.29 -5.71 3.48
#